data_AF-A0A353ZQ98-F1
#
_entry.id   AF-A0A353ZQ98-F1
#
_cell.length_a   1.000
_cell.length_b   1.000
_cell.length_c   1.000
_cell.angle_alpha   90.00
_cell.angle_beta   90.00
_cell.angle_gamma   90.00
#
_symmetry.space_group_name_H-M   'P 1'
#
loop_
_entity.id
_entity.type
_entity.pdbx_description
1 polymer ?
#
loop_
_entity_poly.entity_id
_entity_poly.type
_entity_poly.pdbx_seq_one_letter_code
_entity_poly.pdbx_strand_id
1 'polypeptide(L)' 'MDRYLTSIWSASGELEMLQVQTDQAHEALVQALCTAMAAQIPPEEVAAAANMDLPELFDTLRRPRIAPSPGNRDAVHDP' A
#
# COMPACT_ATOMS: atom_id res chain seq x y z
N MET A 1 -11.06 -27.49 15.31
CA MET A 1 -9.81 -26.71 15.16
C MET A 1 -9.40 -26.25 16.55
N ASP A 2 -8.12 -26.34 16.90
CA ASP A 2 -7.60 -25.87 18.20
C ASP A 2 -7.84 -24.36 18.36
N ARG A 3 -8.21 -23.91 19.57
CA ARG A 3 -8.60 -22.51 19.83
C ARG A 3 -7.46 -21.51 19.53
N TYR A 4 -6.21 -21.93 19.72
CA TYR A 4 -5.04 -21.08 19.44
C TYR A 4 -4.81 -21.00 17.94
N LEU A 5 -4.99 -22.11 17.21
CA LEU A 5 -4.90 -22.11 15.75
C LEU A 5 -6.00 -21.27 15.09
N THR A 6 -7.23 -21.29 15.61
CA THR A 6 -8.30 -20.41 15.13
C THR A 6 -7.99 -18.94 15.39
N SER A 7 -7.43 -18.60 16.55
CA SER A 7 -7.02 -17.22 16.87
C SER A 7 -5.91 -16.72 15.94
N ILE A 8 -4.92 -17.56 15.63
CA ILE A 8 -3.85 -17.21 14.68
C ILE A 8 -4.46 -17.00 13.29
N TRP A 9 -5.33 -17.89 12.85
CA TRP A 9 -5.96 -17.79 11.52
C TRP A 9 -6.79 -16.50 11.37
N SER A 10 -7.58 -16.13 12.39
CA SER A 10 -8.31 -14.87 12.39
C SER A 10 -7.39 -13.64 12.37
N ALA A 11 -6.33 -13.64 13.18
CA ALA A 11 -5.36 -12.54 13.20
C ALA A 11 -4.62 -12.40 11.86
N SER A 12 -4.32 -13.50 11.17
CA SER A 12 -3.75 -13.47 9.82
C SER A 12 -4.69 -12.80 8.81
N GLY A 13 -5.99 -13.10 8.87
CA GLY A 13 -6.99 -12.44 8.01
C GLY A 13 -7.13 -10.95 8.28
N GLU A 14 -7.07 -10.52 9.55
CA GLU A 14 -7.05 -9.11 9.92
C GLU A 14 -5.81 -8.39 9.37
N LEU A 15 -4.65 -9.03 9.44
CA LEU A 15 -3.40 -8.50 8.88
C LEU A 15 -3.50 -8.32 7.36
N GLU A 16 -4.05 -9.32 6.64
CA GLU A 16 -4.27 -9.22 5.19
C GLU A 16 -5.18 -8.05 4.83
N MET A 17 -6.26 -7.83 5.59
CA MET A 17 -7.14 -6.68 5.37
C MET A 17 -6.44 -5.34 5.61
N LEU A 18 -5.63 -5.24 6.67
CA LEU A 18 -4.84 -4.04 6.97
C LEU A 18 -3.81 -3.75 5.87
N GLN A 19 -3.18 -4.78 5.31
CA GLN A 19 -2.27 -4.64 4.18
C GLN A 19 -3.00 -4.06 2.97
N VAL A 20 -4.16 -4.62 2.60
CA VAL A 20 -4.97 -4.10 1.48
C VAL A 20 -5.38 -2.64 1.71
N GLN A 21 -5.81 -2.29 2.91
CA GLN A 21 -6.18 -0.90 3.24
C GLN A 21 -4.98 0.05 3.16
N THR A 22 -3.82 -0.39 3.64
CA THR A 22 -2.57 0.38 3.60
C THR A 22 -2.13 0.62 2.17
N ASP A 23 -2.20 -0.41 1.33
CA ASP A 23 -1.86 -0.31 -0.10
C ASP A 23 -2.81 0.67 -0.81
N GLN A 24 -4.12 0.58 -0.56
CA GLN A 24 -5.10 1.52 -1.11
C GLN A 24 -4.86 2.98 -0.65
N ALA A 25 -4.55 3.17 0.63
CA ALA A 25 -4.24 4.50 1.17
C ALA A 25 -2.97 5.07 0.55
N HIS A 26 -1.95 4.23 0.35
CA HIS A 26 -0.71 4.63 -0.31
C HIS A 26 -0.94 5.03 -1.77
N GLU A 27 -1.73 4.27 -2.53
CA GLU A 27 -2.10 4.62 -3.90
C GLU A 27 -2.87 5.94 -3.98
N ALA A 28 -3.82 6.16 -3.07
CA ALA A 28 -4.57 7.40 -2.98
C ALA A 28 -3.66 8.60 -2.68
N LEU A 29 -2.68 8.42 -1.78
CA LEU A 29 -1.66 9.43 -1.50
C LEU A 29 -0.84 9.75 -2.74
N VAL A 30 -0.27 8.75 -3.41
CA VAL A 30 0.53 8.94 -4.63
C VAL A 30 -0.28 9.67 -5.71
N GLN A 31 -1.55 9.30 -5.88
CA GLN A 31 -2.44 9.97 -6.84
C GLN A 31 -2.65 11.45 -6.49
N ALA A 32 -2.87 11.77 -5.21
CA ALA A 32 -3.02 13.15 -4.75
C ALA A 32 -1.74 13.98 -4.96
N LEU A 33 -0.57 13.40 -4.67
CA LEU A 33 0.74 14.03 -4.91
C LEU A 33 0.94 14.33 -6.40
N CYS A 34 0.64 13.36 -7.28
CA CYS A 34 0.69 13.56 -8.73
C CYS A 34 -0.25 14.67 -9.21
N THR A 35 -1.48 14.72 -8.68
CA THR A 35 -2.44 15.78 -9.02
C THR A 35 -1.95 17.16 -8.58
N ALA A 36 -1.37 17.28 -7.39
CA ALA A 36 -0.80 18.54 -6.90
C ALA A 36 0.38 19.01 -7.77
N MET A 37 1.28 18.11 -8.14
CA MET A 37 2.39 18.39 -9.05
C MET A 37 1.89 18.81 -10.44
N ALA A 38 0.85 18.15 -10.97
CA ALA A 38 0.24 18.52 -12.25
C ALA A 38 -0.45 19.89 -12.22
N ALA A 39 -0.94 20.32 -11.05
CA ALA A 39 -1.45 21.66 -10.81
C ALA A 39 -0.34 22.72 -10.64
N GLN A 40 0.93 22.35 -10.82
CA GLN A 40 2.11 23.22 -10.67
C GLN A 40 2.29 23.78 -9.26
N ILE A 41 1.79 23.07 -8.23
CA ILE A 41 2.07 23.42 -6.83
C ILE A 41 3.56 23.16 -6.55
N PRO A 42 4.27 24.06 -5.85
CA PRO A 42 5.67 23.85 -5.49
C PRO A 42 5.86 22.54 -4.71
N PRO A 43 6.89 21.72 -5.04
CA PRO A 43 7.13 20.45 -4.35
C PRO A 43 7.32 20.60 -2.83
N GLU A 44 7.85 21.73 -2.37
CA GLU A 44 7.99 22.10 -0.95
C GLU A 44 6.65 22.18 -0.23
N GLU A 45 5.65 22.79 -0.87
CA GLU A 45 4.30 22.91 -0.32
C GLU A 45 3.57 21.56 -0.33
N VAL A 46 3.77 20.77 -1.38
CA VAL A 46 3.23 19.40 -1.47
C VAL A 46 3.80 18.50 -0.38
N ALA A 47 5.12 18.53 -0.18
CA ALA A 47 5.80 17.77 0.87
C ALA A 47 5.32 18.18 2.26
N ALA A 48 5.22 19.48 2.53
CA ALA A 48 4.69 20.00 3.78
C ALA A 48 3.23 19.57 4.04
N ALA A 49 2.37 19.62 3.02
CA ALA A 49 0.97 19.19 3.14
C ALA A 49 0.83 17.69 3.42
N ALA A 50 1.75 16.88 2.90
CA ALA A 50 1.77 15.44 3.11
C ALA A 50 2.59 15.02 4.35
N ASN A 51 3.08 15.99 5.15
CA ASN A 51 3.91 15.78 6.34
C ASN A 51 5.13 14.87 6.07
N MET A 52 5.82 15.14 4.96
CA MET A 52 7.01 14.41 4.51
C MET A 52 8.11 15.39 4.12
N ASP A 53 9.35 14.92 4.15
CA ASP A 53 10.47 15.71 3.64
C ASP A 53 10.54 15.64 2.10
N LEU A 54 11.19 16.64 1.49
CA LEU A 54 11.37 16.73 0.03
C LEU A 54 11.97 15.46 -0.62
N PRO A 55 13.02 14.83 -0.05
CA PRO A 55 13.54 13.57 -0.57
C PRO A 55 12.51 12.43 -0.51
N GLU A 56 11.73 12.37 0.57
CA GLU A 56 10.69 11.35 0.78
C GLU A 56 9.54 11.50 -0.23
N LEU A 57 9.19 12.73 -0.60
CA LEU A 57 8.23 13.01 -1.67
C LEU A 57 8.70 12.39 -3.00
N PHE A 58 9.93 12.65 -3.42
CA PHE A 58 10.44 12.13 -4.68
C PHE A 58 10.62 10.61 -4.66
N ASP A 59 11.06 10.03 -3.54
CA ASP A 59 11.14 8.59 -3.38
C ASP A 59 9.76 7.92 -3.45
N THR A 60 8.74 8.56 -2.86
CA THR A 60 7.35 8.09 -2.92
C THR A 60 6.82 8.09 -4.34
N LEU A 61 7.10 9.14 -5.12
CA LEU A 61 6.71 9.23 -6.54
C LEU A 61 7.50 8.28 -7.46
N ARG A 62 8.74 7.93 -7.09
CA ARG A 62 9.62 7.08 -7.90
C ARG A 62 9.39 5.59 -7.66
N ARG A 63 8.88 5.21 -6.49
CA ARG A 63 8.71 3.79 -6.13
C ARG A 63 7.73 3.13 -7.10
N PRO A 64 8.18 2.16 -7.92
CA PRO A 64 7.28 1.44 -8.81
C PRO A 64 6.24 0.74 -7.94
N ARG A 65 4.96 0.89 -8.32
CA ARG A 65 3.82 0.18 -7.73
C ARG A 65 4.25 -1.29 -7.58
N ILE A 66 4.49 -1.75 -6.35
CA ILE A 66 4.69 -3.17 -6.10
C ILE A 66 3.31 -3.75 -6.36
N ALA A 67 3.06 -4.16 -7.61
CA ALA A 67 1.89 -4.93 -7.93
C ALA A 67 1.85 -6.12 -6.96
N PRO A 68 0.68 -6.48 -6.41
CA PRO A 68 0.57 -7.67 -5.59
C PRO A 68 1.15 -8.82 -6.41
N SER A 69 2.24 -9.42 -5.93
CA SER A 69 2.83 -10.58 -6.59
C SER A 69 1.75 -11.66 -6.64
N PRO A 70 1.35 -12.17 -7.82
CA PRO A 70 0.52 -13.36 -7.90
C PRO A 70 1.41 -14.56 -7.61
N GLY A 71 1.85 -14.67 -6.36
CA GLY A 71 2.58 -15.80 -5.85
C GLY A 71 1.60 -16.69 -5.09
N ASN A 72 1.21 -17.80 -5.72
CA ASN A 72 0.70 -19.02 -5.09
C ASN A 72 -0.82 -19.24 -5.05
N ARG A 73 -1.44 -19.47 -6.22
CA ARG A 73 -2.72 -20.21 -6.34
C ARG A 73 -2.75 -21.22 -7.49
N ASP A 74 -1.61 -21.81 -7.81
CA ASP A 74 -1.53 -23.03 -8.62
C ASP A 74 -0.83 -24.11 -7.82
N ALA A 75 -1.59 -24.86 -7.02
CA ALA A 75 -1.32 -26.27 -6.77
C ALA A 75 -2.51 -26.96 -6.06
N VAL A 76 -2.95 -28.08 -6.65
CA VAL A 76 -3.52 -29.28 -6.00
C VAL A 76 -5.06 -29.48 -6.07
N HIS A 77 -5.42 -30.13 -7.18
CA HIS A 77 -6.29 -31.31 -7.35
C HIS A 77 -7.82 -31.18 -7.49
N ASP A 78 -8.21 -31.36 -8.75
CA ASP A 78 -9.41 -32.02 -9.26
C ASP A 78 -9.48 -33.50 -8.81
N PRO A 79 -10.66 -34.04 -8.46
CA PRO A 79 -10.99 -35.45 -8.60
C PRO A 79 -11.81 -35.78 -9.86
#